data_AF-A0A7Y2H1X0-F1
#
_entry.id   AF-A0A7Y2H1X0-F1
#
_cell.length_a   1.000
_cell.length_b   1.000
_cell.length_c   1.000
_cell.angle_alpha   90.00
_cell.angle_beta   90.00
_cell.angle_gamma   90.00
#
_symmetry.space_group_name_H-M   'P 1'
#
loop_
_entity.id
_entity.type
_entity.pdbx_description
1 polymer ?
#
loop_
_entity_poly.entity_id
_entity_poly.type
_entity_poly.pdbx_seq_one_letter_code
_entity_poly.pdbx_strand_id
1 'polypeptide(L)'
;MKRALVAVLFGCLTLGFASLAIAADNDQAGIALHVGPVVSKLPCDNAPALTAATIQSAAAGANTDSYTVYVLVCNGSDSTGVSGAEFGIDYNGNPSAGVDADGWTACGDLEFPNSNWPDANTGNIVTFNPGSNCQNTPSEPFVPQTVIAVLGALDVTAYTPDILSVIPRPVTGFAKVSDCNGAEDDLLDLGGSEPSHLGQAEFGLGSGYNPCGLPTPVENTTWGAIKNSGSLN
;
A
#
# COMPACT_ATOMS: atom_id res chain seq x y z
N MET A 1 24.41 -40.87 -62.20
CA MET A 1 23.35 -41.46 -61.33
C MET A 1 23.49 -40.88 -59.93
N LYS A 2 22.38 -40.33 -59.44
CA LYS A 2 21.97 -40.09 -58.03
C LYS A 2 22.86 -39.21 -57.12
N ARG A 3 22.29 -38.03 -56.87
CA ARG A 3 22.70 -36.93 -55.98
C ARG A 3 22.67 -37.37 -54.51
N ALA A 4 23.70 -36.99 -53.74
CA ALA A 4 23.72 -37.09 -52.28
C ALA A 4 23.08 -35.84 -51.68
N LEU A 5 22.06 -36.04 -50.83
CA LEU A 5 21.30 -35.01 -50.15
C LEU A 5 21.88 -34.91 -48.73
N VAL A 6 22.66 -33.85 -48.46
CA VAL A 6 23.15 -33.53 -47.12
C VAL A 6 22.11 -32.62 -46.48
N ALA A 7 21.29 -33.19 -45.59
CA ALA A 7 20.35 -32.45 -44.79
C ALA A 7 21.09 -31.80 -43.62
N VAL A 8 21.30 -30.48 -43.69
CA VAL A 8 21.78 -29.67 -42.57
C VAL A 8 20.56 -29.34 -41.70
N LEU A 9 20.41 -30.05 -40.58
CA LEU A 9 19.44 -29.72 -39.54
C LEU A 9 19.96 -28.51 -38.76
N PHE A 10 19.45 -27.32 -39.08
CA PHE A 10 19.62 -26.12 -38.26
C PHE A 10 18.62 -26.20 -37.10
N GLY A 11 19.04 -26.79 -35.98
CA GLY A 11 18.30 -26.76 -34.72
C GLY A 11 18.35 -25.35 -34.14
N CYS A 12 17.30 -24.57 -34.33
CA CYS A 12 17.12 -23.29 -33.67
C CYS A 12 16.75 -23.56 -32.20
N LEU A 13 17.76 -23.64 -31.34
CA LEU A 13 17.60 -23.73 -29.89
C LEU A 13 17.14 -22.35 -29.40
N THR A 14 15.83 -22.12 -29.37
CA THR A 14 15.24 -20.95 -28.72
C THR A 14 15.44 -21.08 -27.22
N LEU A 15 16.54 -20.49 -26.72
CA LEU A 15 16.71 -20.21 -25.29
C LEU A 15 15.57 -19.25 -24.90
N GLY A 16 14.50 -19.81 -24.36
CA GLY A 16 13.47 -19.04 -23.68
C GLY A 16 14.14 -18.35 -22.49
N PHE A 17 14.33 -17.04 -22.60
CA PHE A 17 14.64 -16.22 -21.44
C PHE A 17 13.41 -16.28 -20.53
N ALA A 18 13.46 -17.15 -19.53
CA ALA A 18 12.56 -17.02 -18.40
C ALA A 18 12.88 -15.67 -17.76
N SER A 19 11.99 -14.69 -17.93
CA SER A 19 12.02 -13.48 -17.13
C SER A 19 11.96 -13.90 -15.67
N LEU A 20 13.03 -13.64 -14.93
CA LEU A 20 12.97 -13.73 -13.47
C LEU A 20 11.97 -12.65 -13.04
N ALA A 21 10.82 -13.06 -12.54
CA ALA A 21 9.99 -12.16 -11.74
C ALA A 21 10.80 -11.87 -10.49
N ILE A 22 11.37 -10.67 -10.43
CA ILE A 22 11.94 -10.14 -9.19
C ILE A 22 10.73 -9.55 -8.46
N ALA A 23 10.27 -10.23 -7.41
CA ALA A 23 9.41 -9.59 -6.42
C ALA A 23 10.16 -8.38 -5.89
N ALA A 24 9.51 -7.23 -5.77
CA ALA A 24 10.19 -6.06 -5.24
C ALA A 24 10.40 -6.22 -3.73
N ASP A 25 11.28 -5.39 -3.18
CA ASP A 25 11.78 -5.54 -1.80
C ASP A 25 10.74 -5.11 -0.75
N ASN A 26 9.55 -4.63 -1.15
CA ASN A 26 8.47 -4.19 -0.27
C ASN A 26 7.35 -5.25 -0.13
N ASP A 27 7.72 -6.53 -0.19
CA ASP A 27 6.81 -7.69 -0.11
C ASP A 27 6.07 -7.86 1.23
N GLN A 28 6.43 -7.09 2.26
CA GLN A 28 5.70 -7.05 3.54
C GLN A 28 5.04 -5.70 3.81
N ALA A 29 5.17 -4.75 2.87
CA ALA A 29 4.62 -3.41 3.04
C ALA A 29 3.10 -3.47 3.21
N GLY A 30 2.57 -2.54 4.00
CA GLY A 30 1.13 -2.37 4.18
C GLY A 30 0.77 -0.89 4.14
N ILE A 31 -0.51 -0.59 3.93
CA ILE A 31 -1.04 0.77 4.01
C ILE A 31 -1.94 0.86 5.23
N ALA A 32 -1.56 1.70 6.19
CA ALA A 32 -2.25 1.86 7.45
C ALA A 32 -2.85 3.25 7.61
N LEU A 33 -3.75 3.36 8.59
CA LEU A 33 -4.39 4.59 9.01
C LEU A 33 -4.02 4.89 10.46
N HIS A 34 -3.49 6.08 10.73
CA HIS A 34 -3.24 6.57 12.08
C HIS A 34 -4.20 7.72 12.40
N VAL A 35 -5.08 7.50 13.36
CA VAL A 35 -6.03 8.48 13.87
C VAL A 35 -5.38 9.31 14.96
N GLY A 36 -5.34 10.63 14.76
CA GLY A 36 -4.80 11.58 15.71
C GLY A 36 -5.74 12.76 15.97
N PRO A 37 -5.40 13.62 16.95
CA PRO A 37 -6.11 14.89 17.13
C PRO A 37 -5.96 15.78 15.89
N VAL A 38 -6.91 16.70 15.69
CA VAL A 38 -6.89 17.65 14.57
C VAL A 38 -5.59 18.45 14.51
N VAL A 39 -4.95 18.44 13.34
CA VAL A 39 -3.77 19.23 13.03
C VAL A 39 -4.15 20.35 12.05
N SER A 40 -4.26 21.56 12.58
CA SER A 40 -4.79 22.71 11.81
C SER A 40 -3.83 23.32 10.79
N LYS A 41 -2.54 22.93 10.78
CA LYS A 41 -1.53 23.48 9.86
C LYS A 41 -0.47 22.44 9.52
N LEU A 42 -0.21 22.28 8.22
CA LEU A 42 0.93 21.53 7.69
C LEU A 42 1.03 20.13 8.32
N PRO A 43 0.03 19.25 8.14
CA PRO A 43 0.04 17.92 8.75
C PRO A 43 1.27 17.09 8.35
N CYS A 44 1.79 17.29 7.14
CA CYS A 44 2.99 16.61 6.66
C CYS A 44 4.28 17.03 7.42
N ASP A 45 4.43 18.31 7.72
CA ASP A 45 5.58 18.82 8.48
C ASP A 45 5.49 18.49 9.97
N ASN A 46 4.27 18.21 10.46
CA ASN A 46 3.98 17.93 11.86
C ASN A 46 3.48 16.49 12.08
N ALA A 47 3.80 15.59 11.14
CA ALA A 47 3.42 14.20 11.26
C ALA A 47 4.09 13.59 12.50
N PRO A 48 3.36 12.81 13.33
CA PRO A 48 3.95 12.17 14.49
C PRO A 48 5.06 11.20 14.08
N ALA A 49 6.06 11.04 14.94
CA ALA A 49 7.03 9.95 14.80
C ALA A 49 6.34 8.62 15.16
N LEU A 50 5.93 7.88 14.12
CA LEU A 50 5.18 6.64 14.26
C LEU A 50 6.11 5.43 14.24
N THR A 51 5.68 4.36 14.90
CA THR A 51 6.18 2.99 14.79
C THR A 51 4.98 2.07 14.67
N ALA A 52 5.19 0.79 14.35
CA ALA A 52 4.09 -0.17 14.28
C ALA A 52 3.22 -0.17 15.55
N ALA A 53 3.85 -0.03 16.72
CA ALA A 53 3.19 -0.06 18.02
C ALA A 53 2.47 1.25 18.41
N THR A 54 2.82 2.40 17.80
CA THR A 54 2.22 3.70 18.15
C THR A 54 1.09 4.10 17.21
N ILE A 55 0.92 3.40 16.08
CA ILE A 55 -0.22 3.61 15.17
C ILE A 55 -1.54 3.35 15.91
N GLN A 56 -2.44 4.34 15.87
CA GLN A 56 -3.76 4.27 16.48
C GLN A 56 -4.78 4.07 15.37
N SER A 57 -5.37 2.88 15.29
CA SER A 57 -6.39 2.53 14.29
C SER A 57 -7.82 2.70 14.81
N ALA A 58 -8.02 3.39 15.95
CA ALA A 58 -9.35 3.58 16.52
C ALA A 58 -9.47 4.92 17.25
N ALA A 59 -10.66 5.51 17.18
CA ALA A 59 -11.09 6.65 17.95
C ALA A 59 -12.37 6.32 18.74
N ALA A 60 -12.42 6.78 19.99
CA ALA A 60 -13.54 6.50 20.89
C ALA A 60 -14.84 7.25 20.53
N GLY A 61 -14.77 8.23 19.62
CA GLY A 61 -15.82 9.23 19.40
C GLY A 61 -16.47 9.11 18.02
N ALA A 62 -17.80 9.13 18.04
CA ALA A 62 -18.68 9.29 16.88
C ALA A 62 -19.79 10.27 17.27
N ASN A 63 -19.39 11.46 17.73
CA ASN A 63 -20.29 12.49 18.26
C ASN A 63 -19.96 13.87 17.65
N THR A 64 -19.79 13.93 16.33
CA THR A 64 -19.35 15.12 15.59
C THR A 64 -17.94 15.60 15.94
N ASP A 65 -17.09 14.68 16.40
CA ASP A 65 -15.68 14.96 16.68
C ASP A 65 -14.88 14.95 15.37
N SER A 66 -13.91 15.86 15.26
CA SER A 66 -13.00 15.91 14.12
C SER A 66 -11.64 15.30 14.46
N TYR A 67 -11.00 14.70 13.46
CA TYR A 67 -9.73 13.99 13.56
C TYR A 67 -8.84 14.33 12.37
N THR A 68 -7.54 14.17 12.55
CA THR A 68 -6.60 14.06 11.42
C THR A 68 -6.21 12.60 11.28
N VAL A 69 -6.49 12.00 10.13
CA VAL A 69 -6.16 10.60 9.84
C VAL A 69 -5.01 10.56 8.84
N TYR A 70 -3.85 10.12 9.28
CA TYR A 70 -2.70 9.94 8.41
C TYR A 70 -2.81 8.62 7.64
N VAL A 71 -2.67 8.69 6.32
CA VAL A 71 -2.50 7.52 5.47
C VAL A 71 -1.01 7.32 5.27
N LEU A 72 -0.52 6.11 5.56
CA LEU A 72 0.91 5.81 5.52
C LEU A 72 1.18 4.43 4.95
N VAL A 73 2.31 4.28 4.26
CA VAL A 73 2.93 2.97 4.06
C VAL A 73 3.71 2.62 5.31
N CYS A 74 3.66 1.37 5.71
CA CYS A 74 4.50 0.79 6.76
C CYS A 74 5.08 -0.55 6.33
N ASN A 75 5.95 -1.10 7.17
CA ASN A 75 6.77 -2.27 6.85
C ASN A 75 7.58 -2.07 5.55
N GLY A 76 7.91 -0.83 5.20
CA GLY A 76 8.70 -0.54 4.01
C GLY A 76 10.14 -1.02 4.19
N SER A 77 10.74 -1.48 3.11
CA SER A 77 12.12 -1.95 3.09
C SER A 77 13.12 -0.87 3.47
N ASP A 78 14.03 -1.18 4.38
CA ASP A 78 15.11 -0.27 4.75
C ASP A 78 16.23 -0.26 3.68
N SER A 79 16.27 -1.23 2.76
CA SER A 79 17.27 -1.30 1.67
C SER A 79 16.85 -0.50 0.45
N THR A 80 15.58 -0.56 0.09
CA THR A 80 15.05 0.06 -1.15
C THR A 80 14.07 1.17 -0.90
N GLY A 81 13.59 1.37 0.33
CA GLY A 81 12.68 2.44 0.69
C GLY A 81 11.32 2.40 -0.01
N VAL A 82 10.59 3.50 0.13
CA VAL A 82 9.26 3.73 -0.43
C VAL A 82 9.30 5.02 -1.25
N SER A 83 8.96 4.92 -2.53
CA SER A 83 8.85 6.04 -3.47
C SER A 83 7.40 6.40 -3.80
N GLY A 84 6.42 5.65 -3.31
CA GLY A 84 5.03 5.97 -3.54
C GLY A 84 4.08 4.84 -3.20
N ALA A 85 2.79 5.13 -3.32
CA ALA A 85 1.74 4.15 -3.18
C ALA A 85 0.51 4.52 -4.00
N GLU A 86 -0.20 3.48 -4.45
CA GLU A 86 -1.53 3.56 -5.04
C GLU A 86 -2.53 2.93 -4.06
N PHE A 87 -3.60 3.65 -3.75
CA PHE A 87 -4.63 3.18 -2.81
C PHE A 87 -5.97 3.86 -3.04
N GLY A 88 -7.01 3.32 -2.42
CA GLY A 88 -8.30 3.94 -2.24
C GLY A 88 -8.71 3.99 -0.79
N ILE A 89 -9.81 4.70 -0.53
CA ILE A 89 -10.49 4.69 0.76
C ILE A 89 -11.98 4.44 0.57
N ASP A 90 -12.58 3.83 1.57
CA ASP A 90 -14.02 3.61 1.64
C ASP A 90 -14.55 3.84 3.05
N TYR A 91 -15.76 4.36 3.14
CA TYR A 91 -16.48 4.69 4.36
C TYR A 91 -17.97 4.94 4.03
N ASN A 92 -18.81 5.23 5.01
CA ASN A 92 -20.20 5.58 4.75
C ASN A 92 -20.32 6.95 4.04
N GLY A 93 -20.44 6.95 2.71
CA GLY A 93 -20.57 8.19 1.92
C GLY A 93 -21.90 8.95 2.04
N ASN A 94 -22.75 8.65 3.03
CA ASN A 94 -23.96 9.44 3.28
C ASN A 94 -23.58 10.70 4.08
N PRO A 95 -23.95 11.90 3.62
CA PRO A 95 -23.57 13.14 4.30
C PRO A 95 -23.97 13.14 5.77
N SER A 96 -23.02 13.48 6.65
CA SER A 96 -23.21 13.56 8.09
C SER A 96 -23.68 12.26 8.75
N ALA A 97 -23.28 11.13 8.19
CA ALA A 97 -23.50 9.80 8.76
C ALA A 97 -22.22 8.98 8.66
N GLY A 98 -21.86 8.29 9.74
CA GLY A 98 -20.59 7.62 9.84
C GLY A 98 -19.44 8.62 9.93
N VAL A 99 -18.43 8.48 9.08
CA VAL A 99 -17.38 9.49 8.91
C VAL A 99 -17.53 10.22 7.58
N ASP A 100 -17.17 11.50 7.55
CA ASP A 100 -16.95 12.24 6.30
C ASP A 100 -15.47 12.64 6.21
N ALA A 101 -14.84 12.42 5.05
CA ALA A 101 -13.54 12.97 4.73
C ALA A 101 -13.70 14.39 4.15
N ASP A 102 -13.49 15.39 4.99
CA ASP A 102 -13.73 16.81 4.69
C ASP A 102 -12.60 17.44 3.86
N GLY A 103 -11.42 16.82 3.86
CA GLY A 103 -10.24 17.36 3.20
C GLY A 103 -9.09 16.36 3.10
N TRP A 104 -8.14 16.67 2.21
CA TRP A 104 -6.92 15.89 2.00
C TRP A 104 -5.72 16.81 1.85
N THR A 105 -4.61 16.46 2.49
CA THR A 105 -3.30 17.06 2.26
C THR A 105 -2.30 15.96 1.88
N ALA A 106 -1.81 15.97 0.65
CA ALA A 106 -0.75 15.06 0.22
C ALA A 106 0.60 15.45 0.83
N CYS A 107 1.40 14.45 1.22
CA CYS A 107 2.77 14.63 1.71
C CYS A 107 3.84 14.20 0.70
N GLY A 108 3.44 13.62 -0.43
CA GLY A 108 4.33 13.31 -1.55
C GLY A 108 4.67 14.50 -2.42
N ASP A 109 5.58 14.29 -3.38
CA ASP A 109 5.98 15.31 -4.36
C ASP A 109 4.98 15.47 -5.51
N LEU A 110 4.29 14.39 -5.88
CA LEU A 110 3.22 14.38 -6.88
C LEU A 110 2.04 13.54 -6.39
N GLU A 111 0.84 13.94 -6.82
CA GLU A 111 -0.39 13.18 -6.58
C GLU A 111 -1.23 13.04 -7.86
N PHE A 112 -1.97 11.93 -7.97
CA PHE A 112 -2.85 11.62 -9.10
C PHE A 112 -4.22 11.11 -8.62
N PRO A 113 -5.04 11.98 -8.01
CA PRO A 113 -6.30 11.58 -7.42
C PRO A 113 -7.34 11.17 -8.45
N ASN A 114 -8.25 10.29 -8.04
CA ASN A 114 -9.52 10.10 -8.71
C ASN A 114 -10.35 11.40 -8.66
N SER A 115 -11.33 11.50 -9.56
CA SER A 115 -12.33 12.56 -9.46
C SER A 115 -13.02 12.52 -8.10
N ASN A 116 -13.17 13.68 -7.47
CA ASN A 116 -13.79 13.88 -6.17
C ASN A 116 -13.07 13.23 -4.97
N TRP A 117 -11.77 12.90 -5.11
CA TRP A 117 -10.97 12.55 -3.93
C TRP A 117 -11.06 13.67 -2.87
N PRO A 118 -11.28 13.37 -1.57
CA PRO A 118 -11.28 12.04 -0.93
C PRO A 118 -12.66 11.45 -0.60
N ASP A 119 -13.66 11.59 -1.48
CA ASP A 119 -14.99 10.98 -1.28
C ASP A 119 -14.91 9.44 -1.07
N ALA A 120 -15.93 8.85 -0.44
CA ALA A 120 -16.03 7.40 -0.28
C ALA A 120 -15.90 6.64 -1.60
N ASN A 121 -15.25 5.49 -1.56
CA ASN A 121 -14.94 4.65 -2.73
C ASN A 121 -14.22 5.44 -3.85
N THR A 122 -13.25 6.27 -3.46
CA THR A 122 -12.31 6.93 -4.39
C THR A 122 -10.86 6.53 -4.06
N GLY A 123 -9.89 7.00 -4.86
CA GLY A 123 -8.49 6.66 -4.66
C GLY A 123 -7.51 7.71 -5.13
N ASN A 124 -6.24 7.51 -4.78
CA ASN A 124 -5.14 8.39 -5.12
C ASN A 124 -3.86 7.58 -5.39
N ILE A 125 -2.94 8.19 -6.12
CA ILE A 125 -1.56 7.75 -6.21
C ILE A 125 -0.72 8.89 -5.66
N VAL A 126 0.08 8.62 -4.65
CA VAL A 126 1.03 9.59 -4.10
C VAL A 126 2.43 9.08 -4.36
N THR A 127 3.29 9.93 -4.91
CA THR A 127 4.68 9.56 -5.19
C THR A 127 5.65 10.57 -4.62
N PHE A 128 6.76 10.08 -4.14
CA PHE A 128 7.95 10.83 -3.79
C PHE A 128 8.98 10.72 -4.91
N ASN A 129 9.77 11.77 -5.11
CA ASN A 129 10.89 11.75 -6.04
C ASN A 129 11.95 10.78 -5.53
N PRO A 130 12.22 9.66 -6.25
CA PRO A 130 13.13 8.62 -5.77
C PRO A 130 14.57 9.12 -5.63
N GLY A 131 14.96 10.18 -6.35
CA GLY A 131 16.33 10.72 -6.32
C GLY A 131 16.59 11.71 -5.18
N SER A 132 15.56 12.30 -4.58
CA SER A 132 15.74 13.40 -3.61
C SER A 132 14.86 13.32 -2.37
N ASN A 133 13.75 12.59 -2.42
CA ASN A 133 12.75 12.53 -1.34
C ASN A 133 12.24 11.09 -1.13
N CYS A 134 13.02 10.09 -1.51
CA CYS A 134 12.60 8.73 -1.25
C CYS A 134 12.60 8.44 0.25
N GLN A 135 11.55 7.78 0.73
CA GLN A 135 11.38 7.50 2.15
C GLN A 135 12.15 6.23 2.49
N ASN A 136 13.25 6.34 3.23
CA ASN A 136 14.15 5.21 3.51
C ASN A 136 14.73 5.23 4.92
N THR A 137 14.20 6.10 5.79
CA THR A 137 14.63 6.17 7.18
C THR A 137 13.78 5.20 8.00
N PRO A 138 14.38 4.17 8.63
CA PRO A 138 13.65 3.23 9.47
C PRO A 138 13.02 3.93 10.67
N SER A 139 11.75 3.64 10.97
CA SER A 139 11.08 4.16 12.16
C SER A 139 11.60 3.54 13.45
N GLU A 140 12.08 2.31 13.37
CA GLU A 140 12.66 1.58 14.51
C GLU A 140 14.09 1.16 14.16
N PRO A 141 15.10 1.88 14.65
CA PRO A 141 16.49 1.54 14.38
C PRO A 141 16.79 0.08 14.75
N PHE A 142 17.50 -0.62 13.86
CA PHE A 142 17.91 -2.03 14.01
C PHE A 142 16.79 -3.07 13.88
N VAL A 143 15.56 -2.67 13.54
CA VAL A 143 14.48 -3.58 13.16
C VAL A 143 14.33 -3.52 11.65
N PRO A 144 14.46 -4.66 10.93
CA PRO A 144 14.31 -4.67 9.49
C PRO A 144 12.88 -4.34 9.08
N GLN A 145 12.74 -3.70 7.92
CA GLN A 145 11.47 -3.36 7.30
C GLN A 145 10.60 -2.49 8.21
N THR A 146 11.14 -1.34 8.62
CA THR A 146 10.40 -0.40 9.47
C THR A 146 10.33 0.99 8.87
N VAL A 147 10.60 1.14 7.57
CA VAL A 147 10.31 2.41 6.90
C VAL A 147 8.81 2.68 6.97
N ILE A 148 8.46 3.86 7.49
CA ILE A 148 7.12 4.42 7.45
C ILE A 148 7.16 5.65 6.54
N ALA A 149 6.32 5.65 5.52
CA ALA A 149 6.17 6.76 4.58
C ALA A 149 4.76 7.35 4.71
N VAL A 150 4.65 8.58 5.22
CA VAL A 150 3.37 9.27 5.33
C VAL A 150 2.97 9.79 3.96
N LEU A 151 1.90 9.24 3.38
CA LEU A 151 1.40 9.60 2.04
C LEU A 151 0.60 10.91 2.09
N GLY A 152 -0.13 11.13 3.18
CA GLY A 152 -0.94 12.31 3.37
C GLY A 152 -1.80 12.22 4.61
N ALA A 153 -2.62 13.23 4.81
CA ALA A 153 -3.54 13.33 5.93
C ALA A 153 -4.94 13.72 5.45
N LEU A 154 -5.94 12.99 5.95
CA LEU A 154 -7.35 13.31 5.81
C LEU A 154 -7.81 14.15 7.01
N ASP A 155 -8.58 15.19 6.73
CA ASP A 155 -9.40 15.84 7.75
C ASP A 155 -10.73 15.10 7.79
N VAL A 156 -11.07 14.50 8.93
CA VAL A 156 -12.23 13.60 9.06
C VAL A 156 -13.14 14.08 10.18
N THR A 157 -14.46 14.09 9.93
CA THR A 157 -15.47 14.32 10.96
C THR A 157 -16.30 13.04 11.18
N ALA A 158 -16.36 12.57 12.42
CA ALA A 158 -17.12 11.36 12.80
C ALA A 158 -18.47 11.72 13.43
N TYR A 159 -19.56 11.46 12.72
CA TYR A 159 -20.94 11.78 13.09
C TYR A 159 -21.65 10.65 13.82
N THR A 160 -21.48 9.43 13.35
CA THR A 160 -21.99 8.19 13.94
C THR A 160 -20.96 7.08 13.77
N PRO A 161 -21.11 5.94 14.45
CA PRO A 161 -20.06 4.94 14.40
C PRO A 161 -19.86 4.37 12.98
N ASP A 162 -18.61 4.24 12.53
CA ASP A 162 -18.24 3.83 11.17
C ASP A 162 -16.77 3.39 11.05
N ILE A 163 -16.41 2.83 9.90
CA ILE A 163 -15.06 2.36 9.58
C ILE A 163 -14.58 3.04 8.30
N LEU A 164 -13.47 3.76 8.41
CA LEU A 164 -12.68 4.21 7.27
C LEU A 164 -11.69 3.11 6.89
N SER A 165 -11.85 2.52 5.71
CA SER A 165 -11.00 1.42 5.23
C SER A 165 -10.08 1.89 4.12
N VAL A 166 -8.85 1.37 4.10
CA VAL A 166 -8.03 1.40 2.89
C VAL A 166 -8.53 0.29 1.96
N ILE A 167 -8.76 0.63 0.70
CA ILE A 167 -9.19 -0.30 -0.34
C ILE A 167 -8.25 -0.20 -1.55
N PRO A 168 -8.29 -1.15 -2.50
CA PRO A 168 -7.68 -0.94 -3.80
C PRO A 168 -8.25 0.30 -4.48
N ARG A 169 -7.40 1.03 -5.19
CA ARG A 169 -7.82 2.22 -5.94
C ARG A 169 -8.92 1.83 -6.95
N PRO A 170 -10.15 2.34 -6.84
CA PRO A 170 -11.30 1.78 -7.58
C PRO A 170 -11.18 1.80 -9.11
N VAL A 171 -10.41 2.74 -9.67
CA VAL A 171 -10.26 2.89 -11.13
C VAL A 171 -9.27 1.88 -11.73
N THR A 172 -8.31 1.40 -10.95
CA THR A 172 -7.29 0.43 -11.39
C THR A 172 -7.50 -0.96 -10.80
N GLY A 173 -8.14 -1.04 -9.63
CA GLY A 173 -8.31 -2.28 -8.87
C GLY A 173 -7.07 -2.69 -8.08
N PHE A 174 -6.05 -1.83 -7.99
CA PHE A 174 -4.77 -2.14 -7.34
C PHE A 174 -4.58 -1.39 -6.03
N ALA A 175 -3.86 -2.01 -5.10
CA ALA A 175 -3.23 -1.32 -3.98
C ALA A 175 -1.73 -1.63 -4.06
N LYS A 176 -0.90 -0.63 -4.32
CA LYS A 176 0.52 -0.84 -4.61
C LYS A 176 1.42 0.01 -3.75
N VAL A 177 2.63 -0.48 -3.54
CA VAL A 177 3.76 0.28 -2.99
C VAL A 177 4.90 0.23 -3.99
N SER A 178 5.51 1.37 -4.28
CA SER A 178 6.69 1.44 -5.14
C SER A 178 7.95 1.69 -4.31
N ASP A 179 9.06 1.08 -4.69
CA ASP A 179 10.38 1.27 -4.06
C ASP A 179 11.18 2.41 -4.71
N CYS A 180 12.31 2.82 -4.12
CA CYS A 180 13.15 3.90 -4.68
C CYS A 180 13.78 3.56 -6.04
N ASN A 181 13.75 2.30 -6.48
CA ASN A 181 14.26 1.87 -7.78
C ASN A 181 13.17 1.85 -8.87
N GLY A 182 11.91 2.14 -8.49
CA GLY A 182 10.76 2.13 -9.38
C GLY A 182 10.15 0.75 -9.59
N ALA A 183 10.47 -0.22 -8.74
CA ALA A 183 9.79 -1.50 -8.71
C ALA A 183 8.51 -1.38 -7.87
N GLU A 184 7.45 -2.09 -8.27
CA GLU A 184 6.13 -2.03 -7.63
C GLU A 184 5.77 -3.41 -7.07
N ASP A 185 5.26 -3.43 -5.83
CA ASP A 185 4.61 -4.58 -5.22
C ASP A 185 3.10 -4.31 -5.14
N ASP A 186 2.30 -5.22 -5.70
CA ASP A 186 0.85 -5.21 -5.55
C ASP A 186 0.46 -5.96 -4.28
N LEU A 187 -0.10 -5.22 -3.32
CA LEU A 187 -0.46 -5.71 -1.99
C LEU A 187 -1.58 -6.77 -2.02
N LEU A 188 -2.27 -6.94 -3.15
CA LEU A 188 -3.30 -7.96 -3.33
C LEU A 188 -2.71 -9.31 -3.78
N ASP A 189 -1.59 -9.28 -4.49
CA ASP A 189 -0.97 -10.47 -5.10
C ASP A 189 0.07 -11.15 -4.16
N LEU A 190 0.32 -10.58 -2.98
CA LEU A 190 1.28 -11.08 -1.99
C LEU A 190 0.80 -12.33 -1.20
N GLY A 191 -0.10 -13.14 -1.78
CA GLY A 191 -0.34 -14.51 -1.30
C GLY A 191 -1.51 -14.71 -0.33
N GLY A 192 -2.66 -14.07 -0.58
CA GLY A 192 -3.91 -14.49 0.06
C GLY A 192 -4.10 -14.00 1.50
N SER A 193 -4.31 -12.69 1.61
CA SER A 193 -5.36 -12.05 2.42
C SER A 193 -5.37 -12.15 3.95
N GLU A 194 -4.49 -12.87 4.65
CA GLU A 194 -4.52 -12.87 6.13
C GLU A 194 -3.13 -12.89 6.80
N PRO A 195 -2.80 -11.86 7.61
CA PRO A 195 -3.60 -10.66 7.88
C PRO A 195 -3.47 -9.65 6.71
N SER A 196 -4.55 -8.92 6.38
CA SER A 196 -4.60 -7.97 5.25
C SER A 196 -3.44 -6.95 5.26
N HIS A 197 -2.92 -6.57 4.08
CA HIS A 197 -1.96 -5.47 3.95
C HIS A 197 -2.62 -4.08 4.02
N LEU A 198 -3.95 -4.01 4.02
CA LEU A 198 -4.74 -2.78 4.02
C LEU A 198 -5.40 -2.56 5.37
N GLY A 199 -5.11 -1.41 5.98
CA GLY A 199 -5.57 -1.01 7.31
C GLY A 199 -6.97 -0.42 7.33
N GLN A 200 -7.50 -0.28 8.55
CA GLN A 200 -8.81 0.32 8.82
C GLN A 200 -8.74 1.19 10.07
N ALA A 201 -9.33 2.37 10.01
CA ALA A 201 -9.56 3.25 11.15
C ALA A 201 -11.02 3.14 11.58
N GLU A 202 -11.22 2.88 12.87
CA GLU A 202 -12.54 2.68 13.47
C GLU A 202 -12.94 3.91 14.29
N PHE A 203 -14.21 4.32 14.22
CA PHE A 203 -14.77 5.42 14.99
C PHE A 203 -16.02 4.95 15.77
N GLY A 204 -15.90 4.66 17.07
CA GLY A 204 -17.04 4.45 17.98
C GLY A 204 -17.66 3.04 18.10
N LEU A 205 -17.11 2.01 17.46
CA LEU A 205 -17.55 0.59 17.44
C LEU A 205 -16.56 -0.38 18.12
N GLY A 206 -15.30 -0.01 18.36
CA GLY A 206 -14.32 -0.89 18.99
C GLY A 206 -12.87 -0.67 18.54
N SER A 207 -12.34 -1.60 17.74
CA SER A 207 -10.94 -1.61 17.31
C SER A 207 -10.84 -1.64 15.79
N GLY A 208 -10.05 -0.74 15.19
CA GLY A 208 -9.66 -0.86 13.79
C GLY A 208 -8.53 -1.85 13.58
N TYR A 209 -7.97 -1.84 12.38
CA TYR A 209 -6.98 -2.80 11.94
C TYR A 209 -5.70 -2.11 11.48
N ASN A 210 -4.57 -2.51 12.05
CA ASN A 210 -3.24 -1.99 11.74
C ASN A 210 -2.37 -3.12 11.13
N PRO A 211 -1.99 -3.05 9.84
CA PRO A 211 -1.14 -4.06 9.21
C PRO A 211 0.33 -3.97 9.61
N CYS A 212 0.75 -2.89 10.28
CA CYS A 212 2.16 -2.64 10.58
C CYS A 212 2.70 -3.54 11.70
N GLY A 213 3.94 -4.01 11.55
CA GLY A 213 4.62 -4.88 12.53
C GLY A 213 4.08 -6.32 12.58
N LEU A 214 3.09 -6.66 11.77
CA LEU A 214 2.66 -8.04 11.56
C LEU A 214 3.62 -8.69 10.55
N PRO A 215 4.21 -9.86 10.86
CA PRO A 215 4.92 -10.63 9.85
C PRO A 215 3.87 -11.12 8.84
N THR A 216 3.74 -10.43 7.72
CA THR A 216 2.90 -10.89 6.62
C THR A 216 3.55 -12.15 6.05
N PRO A 217 2.85 -13.29 6.03
CA PRO A 217 3.44 -14.54 5.55
C PRO A 217 3.77 -14.39 4.07
N VAL A 218 5.05 -14.22 3.74
CA VAL A 218 5.50 -14.38 2.36
C VAL A 218 5.23 -15.84 2.00
N GLU A 219 4.31 -16.09 1.06
CA GLU A 219 4.06 -17.46 0.63
C GLU A 219 5.38 -18.07 0.18
N ASN A 220 5.75 -19.20 0.80
CA ASN A 220 6.90 -19.97 0.35
C ASN A 220 6.63 -20.38 -1.10
N THR A 221 7.35 -19.77 -2.05
CA THR A 221 7.42 -20.22 -3.44
C THR A 221 8.13 -21.56 -3.49
N THR A 222 7.43 -22.62 -3.08
CA THR A 222 7.96 -23.97 -3.24
C THR A 222 8.03 -24.27 -4.73
N TRP A 223 9.11 -24.92 -5.16
CA TRP A 223 9.36 -25.35 -6.55
C TRP A 223 8.19 -26.13 -7.20
N GLY A 224 7.22 -26.61 -6.42
CA GLY A 224 6.01 -27.29 -6.91
C GLY A 224 4.99 -26.37 -7.59
N ALA A 225 4.83 -25.12 -7.12
CA ALA A 225 3.86 -24.19 -7.69
C ALA A 225 4.24 -23.76 -9.12
N ILE A 226 5.54 -23.57 -9.38
CA ILE A 226 6.11 -23.22 -10.69
C ILE A 226 5.93 -24.36 -11.72
N LYS A 227 5.82 -25.61 -11.27
CA LYS A 227 5.66 -26.75 -12.19
C LYS A 227 4.21 -26.97 -12.63
N ASN A 228 3.24 -26.53 -11.82
CA ASN A 228 1.81 -26.78 -12.09
C ASN A 228 1.17 -25.72 -12.99
N SER A 229 1.76 -24.51 -13.09
CA SER A 229 1.29 -23.45 -13.99
C SER A 229 1.69 -23.66 -15.46
N GLY A 230 2.50 -24.68 -15.76
CA GLY A 230 2.87 -25.07 -17.13
C GLY A 230 1.93 -26.08 -17.80
N SER A 231 0.86 -26.52 -17.14
CA SER A 231 -0.09 -27.51 -17.69
C SER A 231 -1.41 -26.84 -18.08
N LEU A 232 -1.38 -26.04 -19.14
CA LEU A 232 -2.60 -25.72 -19.88
C LEU A 232 -3.00 -26.97 -20.70
N ASN A 233 -4.24 -27.43 -20.50
CA ASN A 233 -4.92 -28.35 -21.42
C ASN A 233 -5.18 -27.68 -22.77
#